data_AF-A0A3N4RVZ8-F1
#
_entry.id   AF-A0A3N4RVZ8-F1
#
_cell.length_a   1.000
_cell.length_b   1.000
_cell.length_c   1.000
_cell.angle_alpha   90.00
_cell.angle_beta   90.00
_cell.angle_gamma   90.00
#
_symmetry.space_group_name_H-M   'P 1'
#
loop_
_entity.id
_entity.type
_entity.pdbx_description
1 polymer ?
#
loop_
_entity_poly.entity_id
_entity_poly.type
_entity_poly.pdbx_seq_one_letter_code
_entity_poly.pdbx_strand_id
1 'polypeptide(L)' 'MTSKPDQQETSAWLKKLDRATAAHDKTRIALEEVITDARSAGVPLMTIAKHTPFSREWARKIADRIDAERAARAAAAN' A
#
# COMPACT_ATOMS: atom_id res chain seq x y z
N MET A 1 7.92 -37.69 -8.06
CA MET A 1 9.05 -37.06 -7.35
C MET A 1 9.31 -35.72 -8.02
N THR A 2 9.14 -34.61 -7.31
CA THR A 2 9.40 -33.27 -7.87
C THR A 2 10.91 -33.03 -7.79
N SER A 3 11.59 -33.04 -8.94
CA SER A 3 13.01 -32.70 -9.01
C SER A 3 13.22 -31.30 -8.44
N LYS A 4 14.17 -31.15 -7.52
CA LYS A 4 14.50 -29.85 -6.94
C LYS A 4 15.02 -28.96 -8.09
N PRO A 5 14.48 -27.75 -8.29
CA PRO A 5 14.94 -26.86 -9.35
C PRO A 5 16.43 -26.56 -9.17
N ASP A 6 17.15 -26.46 -10.29
CA ASP A 6 18.56 -26.09 -10.25
C ASP A 6 18.74 -24.62 -9.81
N GLN A 7 19.98 -24.23 -9.56
CA GLN A 7 20.29 -22.90 -9.04
C GLN A 7 19.96 -21.78 -10.03
N GLN A 8 20.05 -22.05 -11.34
CA GLN A 8 19.76 -21.08 -12.39
C GLN A 8 18.25 -20.87 -12.53
N GLU A 9 17.47 -21.95 -12.50
CA GLU A 9 16.02 -21.91 -12.52
C GLU A 9 15.48 -21.18 -11.28
N THR A 10 15.99 -21.51 -10.09
CA THR A 10 15.65 -20.83 -8.84
C THR A 10 15.93 -19.33 -8.92
N SER A 11 17.10 -18.94 -9.42
CA SER A 11 17.47 -17.53 -9.57
C SER A 11 16.56 -16.77 -10.54
N ALA A 12 16.13 -17.42 -11.64
CA ALA A 12 15.20 -16.83 -12.59
C ALA A 12 13.81 -16.62 -11.98
N TRP A 13 13.33 -17.56 -11.17
CA TRP A 13 12.08 -17.44 -10.43
C TRP A 13 12.13 -16.32 -9.38
N LEU A 14 13.21 -16.23 -8.61
CA LEU A 14 13.39 -15.14 -7.64
C LEU A 14 13.38 -13.76 -8.31
N LYS A 15 14.10 -13.58 -9.43
CA LYS A 15 14.06 -12.33 -10.21
C LYS A 15 12.68 -11.99 -10.76
N LYS A 16 11.83 -12.97 -11.03
CA LYS A 16 10.43 -12.72 -11.44
C LYS A 16 9.59 -12.28 -10.25
N LEU A 17 9.77 -12.92 -9.09
CA LEU A 17 9.11 -12.54 -7.84
C LEU A 17 9.51 -11.13 -7.39
N ASP A 18 10.79 -10.77 -7.46
CA ASP A 18 11.27 -9.44 -7.11
C ASP A 18 10.62 -8.37 -8.00
N ARG A 19 10.57 -8.61 -9.32
CA ARG A 19 9.90 -7.69 -10.26
C ARG A 19 8.41 -7.58 -10.00
N ALA A 20 7.72 -8.70 -9.73
CA ALA A 20 6.30 -8.69 -9.39
C ALA A 20 6.05 -7.94 -8.08
N THR A 21 6.93 -8.10 -7.09
CA THR A 21 6.86 -7.43 -5.79
C THR A 21 7.06 -5.93 -5.95
N ALA A 22 8.06 -5.50 -6.72
CA ALA A 22 8.29 -4.09 -7.01
C ALA A 22 7.12 -3.45 -7.76
N ALA A 23 6.53 -4.15 -8.74
CA ALA A 23 5.34 -3.68 -9.44
C ALA A 23 4.14 -3.55 -8.49
N HIS A 24 3.92 -4.54 -7.64
CA HIS A 24 2.87 -4.51 -6.63
C HIS A 24 3.07 -3.35 -5.64
N ASP A 25 4.30 -3.11 -5.18
CA ASP A 25 4.61 -2.03 -4.26
C ASP A 25 4.35 -0.65 -4.88
N LYS A 26 4.70 -0.46 -6.16
CA LYS A 26 4.38 0.76 -6.90
C LYS A 26 2.87 0.98 -7.00
N THR A 27 2.10 -0.05 -7.34
CA THR A 27 0.63 0.03 -7.38
C THR A 27 0.03 0.30 -6.00
N ARG A 28 0.61 -0.28 -4.94
CA ARG A 28 0.22 -0.03 -3.55
C ARG A 28 0.39 1.44 -3.19
N ILE A 29 1.54 2.04 -3.51
CA ILE A 29 1.80 3.47 -3.24
C ILE A 29 0.77 4.35 -3.96
N ALA A 30 0.51 4.10 -5.25
CA ALA A 30 -0.50 4.85 -5.99
C ALA A 30 -1.90 4.73 -5.36
N LEU A 31 -2.26 3.56 -4.82
CA LEU A 31 -3.52 3.39 -4.11
C LEU A 31 -3.55 4.15 -2.77
N GLU A 32 -2.44 4.19 -2.04
CA GLU A 32 -2.32 4.99 -0.80
C GLU A 32 -2.52 6.49 -1.07
N GLU A 33 -1.99 7.00 -2.20
CA GLU A 33 -2.20 8.40 -2.64
C GLU A 33 -3.68 8.68 -2.91
N VAL A 34 -4.35 7.83 -3.68
CA VAL A 34 -5.79 7.98 -3.97
C VAL A 34 -6.64 7.93 -2.69
N ILE A 35 -6.30 7.05 -1.73
CA ILE A 35 -6.97 6.99 -0.44
C ILE A 35 -6.76 8.30 0.33
N THR A 36 -5.54 8.86 0.29
CA THR A 36 -5.20 10.12 0.94
C THR A 36 -6.01 11.28 0.37
N ASP A 37 -6.13 11.35 -0.95
CA ASP A 37 -6.94 12.37 -1.63
C ASP A 37 -8.42 12.21 -1.31
N ALA A 38 -8.96 10.98 -1.37
CA ALA A 38 -10.35 10.70 -1.03
C ALA A 38 -10.67 11.07 0.43
N ARG A 39 -9.77 10.79 1.37
CA ARG A 39 -9.91 11.20 2.77
C ARG A 39 -9.87 12.71 2.91
N SER A 40 -8.98 13.38 2.18
CA SER A 40 -8.88 14.84 2.19
C SER A 40 -10.12 15.52 1.62
N ALA A 41 -10.79 14.89 0.66
CA ALA A 41 -12.09 15.28 0.14
C ALA A 41 -13.28 14.93 1.06
N GLY A 42 -13.04 14.31 2.23
CA GLY A 42 -14.07 13.99 3.22
C GLY A 42 -14.77 12.65 3.02
N VAL A 43 -14.29 11.79 2.12
CA VAL A 43 -14.89 10.46 1.91
C VAL A 43 -14.75 9.60 3.17
N PRO A 44 -15.84 8.97 3.67
CA PRO A 44 -15.77 8.08 4.83
C PRO A 44 -14.88 6.86 4.56
N LEU A 45 -14.03 6.51 5.54
CA LEU A 45 -13.17 5.32 5.51
C LEU A 45 -13.94 4.03 5.20
N MET A 46 -15.15 3.95 5.74
CA MET A 46 -16.10 2.86 5.61
C MET A 46 -16.53 2.62 4.15
N THR A 47 -16.60 3.70 3.36
CA THR A 47 -16.86 3.66 1.92
C THR A 47 -15.60 3.28 1.14
N ILE A 48 -14.46 3.89 1.45
CA ILE A 48 -13.16 3.55 0.83
C ILE A 48 -12.87 2.04 0.99
N ALA A 49 -13.03 1.51 2.20
CA ALA A 49 -12.77 0.12 2.53
C ALA A 49 -13.68 -0.88 1.79
N LYS A 50 -14.85 -0.46 1.27
CA LYS A 50 -15.71 -1.32 0.43
C LYS A 50 -15.16 -1.50 -0.98
N HIS A 51 -14.34 -0.55 -1.44
CA HIS A 51 -13.84 -0.48 -2.80
C HIS A 51 -12.34 -0.75 -2.93
N THR A 52 -11.62 -0.89 -1.81
CA THR A 52 -10.22 -1.29 -1.79
C THR A 52 -10.09 -2.80 -1.53
N PRO A 53 -9.25 -3.53 -2.27
CA PRO A 53 -9.06 -4.98 -2.10
C PRO A 53 -8.31 -5.38 -0.81
N PHE A 54 -7.88 -4.42 0.00
CA PHE A 54 -7.11 -4.62 1.23
C PHE A 54 -7.98 -4.48 2.48
N SER A 55 -7.49 -5.00 3.61
CA SER A 55 -8.25 -5.06 4.87
C SER A 55 -8.62 -3.67 5.42
N ARG A 56 -9.70 -3.59 6.21
CA ARG A 56 -10.12 -2.35 6.91
C ARG A 56 -9.01 -1.80 7.83
N GLU A 57 -8.13 -2.67 8.34
CA GLU A 57 -6.98 -2.27 9.16
C GLU A 57 -5.93 -1.51 8.34
N TRP A 58 -5.69 -1.92 7.10
CA TRP A 58 -4.76 -1.24 6.20
C TRP A 58 -5.24 0.17 5.87
N ALA A 59 -6.53 0.34 5.54
CA ALA A 59 -7.13 1.65 5.33
C ALA A 59 -7.02 2.55 6.58
N ARG A 60 -7.19 1.98 7.78
CA ARG A 60 -7.03 2.72 9.05
C ARG A 60 -5.60 3.23 9.24
N LYS A 61 -4.59 2.39 9.02
CA LYS A 61 -3.16 2.81 9.15
C LYS A 61 -2.82 4.01 8.27
N ILE A 62 -3.38 4.06 7.06
CA ILE A 62 -3.20 5.20 6.15
C ILE A 62 -3.88 6.44 6.71
N ALA A 63 -5.10 6.31 7.23
CA ALA A 63 -5.81 7.42 7.86
C ALA A 63 -5.05 7.99 9.06
N ASP A 64 -4.55 7.12 9.94
CA ASP A 64 -3.78 7.52 11.12
C ASP A 64 -2.50 8.30 10.73
N ARG A 65 -1.82 7.88 9.65
CA ARG A 65 -0.65 8.60 9.11
C ARG A 65 -1.02 10.01 8.63
N ILE A 66 -2.11 10.15 7.88
CA ILE A 66 -2.57 11.45 7.36
C ILE A 66 -2.96 12.39 8.50
N ASP A 67 -3.67 11.88 9.50
CA ASP A 67 -4.10 12.69 10.64
C ASP A 67 -2.88 13.15 11.47
N ALA A 68 -1.87 12.30 11.65
CA ALA A 68 -0.60 12.67 12.28
C ALA A 68 0.16 13.76 11.48
N GLU A 69 0.23 13.63 10.15
CA GLU A 69 0.84 14.65 9.29
C GLU A 69 0.10 15.99 9.36
N ARG A 70 -1.24 15.98 9.41
CA ARG A 70 -2.04 17.20 9.59
C ARG A 70 -1.80 17.85 10.94
N ALA A 71 -1.78 17.07 12.01
CA ALA A 71 -1.49 17.57 13.36
C ALA A 71 -0.09 18.19 13.44
N ALA A 72 0.91 17.54 12.83
CA ALA A 72 2.27 18.07 12.76
C ALA A 72 2.34 19.38 11.94
N ARG A 73 1.66 19.47 10.80
CA ARG A 73 1.58 20.71 10.01
C ARG A 73 0.88 21.84 10.75
N ALA A 74 -0.19 21.55 11.49
CA ALA A 74 -0.89 22.53 12.30
C ALA A 74 -0.02 23.03 13.47
N ALA A 75 0.77 22.13 14.09
CA ALA A 75 1.70 22.49 15.16
C ALA A 75 2.88 23.33 14.67
N ALA A 76 3.33 23.15 13.43
CA ALA A 76 4.42 23.93 12.83
C ALA A 76 3.99 25.31 12.29
N ALA A 77 2.67 25.56 12.18
CA ALA A 77 2.11 26.82 11.70
C ALA A 77 1.70 27.79 12.83
N ASN A 78 1.84 27.36 14.09
CA ASN A 78 1.68 28.16 15.31
C ASN A 78 3.04 28.50 15.90
#